data_AF-Q8GZ73-F1
#
_entry.id   AF-Q8GZ73-F1
#
_cell.length_a   1.000
_cell.length_b   1.000
_cell.length_c   1.000
_cell.angle_alpha   90.00
_cell.angle_beta   90.00
_cell.angle_gamma   90.00
#
_symmetry.space_group_name_H-M   'P 1'
#
loop_
_entity.id
_entity.type
_entity.pdbx_description
1 polymer ?
#
loop_
_entity_poly.entity_id
_entity_poly.type
_entity_poly.pdbx_seq_one_letter_code
_entity_poly.pdbx_strand_id
1 'polypeptide(L)'
;MTRRRRDGTVMVVSQKKLWLLKSQDSWSEGVVYDEIDLDIEGFPTAVTVAGRDRIYVLYGRVMEGIMGSSYKEEGAREWFGIEEVWSEKEGGEDKIWLYVLIGFGFAYFCFWRFQMKKLITNMDKKIT
;
A
#
# COMPACT_ATOMS: atom_id res chain seq x y z
N MET A 1 -14.57 7.38 -17.02
CA MET A 1 -14.22 5.96 -16.81
C MET A 1 -13.39 5.90 -15.53
N THR A 2 -13.99 5.56 -14.40
CA THR A 2 -13.29 5.55 -13.10
C THR A 2 -12.42 4.30 -13.05
N ARG A 3 -11.10 4.47 -13.02
CA ARG A 3 -10.17 3.36 -12.97
C ARG A 3 -10.26 2.73 -11.57
N ARG A 4 -10.71 1.49 -11.51
CA ARG A 4 -10.75 0.71 -10.28
C ARG A 4 -9.36 0.11 -10.03
N ARG A 5 -8.99 -0.02 -8.76
CA ARG A 5 -7.75 -0.68 -8.36
C ARG A 5 -7.83 -2.17 -8.73
N ARG A 6 -6.73 -2.74 -9.22
CA ARG A 6 -6.71 -4.13 -9.71
C ARG A 6 -6.89 -5.19 -8.63
N ASP A 7 -6.56 -4.86 -7.39
CA ASP A 7 -6.69 -5.73 -6.20
C ASP A 7 -8.13 -5.82 -5.67
N GLY A 8 -9.07 -5.09 -6.27
CA GLY A 8 -10.47 -5.04 -5.84
C GLY A 8 -10.71 -4.21 -4.58
N THR A 9 -9.70 -3.50 -4.05
CA THR A 9 -9.87 -2.67 -2.85
C THR A 9 -10.76 -1.46 -3.13
N VAL A 10 -11.68 -1.18 -2.21
CA VAL A 10 -12.51 0.03 -2.22
C VAL A 10 -11.97 1.03 -1.22
N MET A 11 -12.00 2.31 -1.56
CA MET A 11 -11.49 3.38 -0.70
C MET A 11 -12.64 4.27 -0.25
N VAL A 12 -12.64 4.61 1.03
CA VAL A 12 -13.60 5.57 1.62
C VAL A 12 -12.81 6.68 2.27
N VAL A 13 -13.07 7.90 1.82
CA VAL A 13 -12.42 9.10 2.34
C VAL A 13 -13.32 9.81 3.35
N SER A 14 -12.71 10.26 4.44
CA SER A 14 -13.31 11.15 5.44
C SER A 14 -12.38 12.34 5.65
N GLN A 15 -12.84 13.33 6.41
CA GLN A 15 -12.12 14.59 6.65
C GLN A 15 -10.71 14.42 7.22
N LYS A 16 -10.44 13.30 7.90
CA LYS A 16 -9.17 13.06 8.60
C LYS A 16 -8.48 11.75 8.20
N LYS A 17 -9.19 10.85 7.53
CA LYS A 17 -8.73 9.48 7.29
C LYS A 17 -9.20 8.95 5.95
N LEU A 18 -8.38 8.10 5.37
CA LEU A 18 -8.72 7.24 4.27
C LEU A 18 -8.76 5.79 4.76
N TRP A 19 -9.89 5.11 4.53
CA TRP A 19 -10.02 3.68 4.81
C TRP A 19 -9.96 2.87 3.52
N LEU A 20 -9.16 1.82 3.56
CA LEU A 20 -9.12 0.80 2.52
C LEU A 20 -9.98 -0.37 2.98
N LEU A 21 -10.98 -0.73 2.17
CA LEU A 21 -11.95 -1.76 2.46
C LEU A 21 -11.78 -2.96 1.52
N LYS A 22 -11.90 -4.16 2.06
CA LYS A 22 -12.02 -5.41 1.30
C LYS A 22 -13.27 -6.17 1.74
N SER A 23 -13.86 -6.90 0.81
CA SER A 23 -15.01 -7.76 1.06
C SER A 23 -14.67 -9.20 0.69
N GLN A 24 -15.24 -10.15 1.42
CA GLN A 24 -15.18 -11.59 1.13
C GLN A 24 -16.54 -12.16 0.70
N ASP A 25 -17.57 -11.32 0.66
CA ASP A 25 -18.99 -11.69 0.53
C ASP A 25 -19.68 -10.90 -0.59
N SER A 26 -18.95 -10.58 -1.66
CA SER A 26 -19.49 -9.83 -2.81
C SER A 26 -20.04 -8.43 -2.44
N TRP A 27 -19.43 -7.78 -1.46
CA TRP A 27 -19.76 -6.44 -0.96
C TRP A 27 -21.09 -6.32 -0.22
N SER A 28 -21.64 -7.40 0.36
CA SER A 28 -22.66 -7.23 1.40
C SER A 28 -22.07 -6.58 2.64
N GLU A 29 -20.82 -6.91 2.99
CA GLU A 29 -20.07 -6.29 4.07
C GLU A 29 -18.65 -5.91 3.61
N GLY A 30 -18.09 -4.88 4.25
CA GLY A 30 -16.73 -4.42 3.98
C GLY A 30 -15.95 -4.33 5.27
N VAL A 31 -14.76 -4.94 5.31
CA VAL A 31 -13.85 -4.87 6.46
C VAL A 31 -12.75 -3.86 6.16
N VAL A 32 -12.41 -3.06 7.17
CA VAL A 32 -11.28 -2.14 7.12
C VAL A 32 -9.98 -2.95 7.09
N TYR A 33 -9.32 -2.93 5.94
CA TYR A 33 -8.02 -3.54 5.72
C TYR A 33 -6.91 -2.62 6.23
N ASP A 34 -6.99 -1.33 5.91
CA ASP A 34 -6.01 -0.33 6.33
C ASP A 34 -6.62 1.05 6.57
N GLU A 35 -5.95 1.84 7.40
CA GLU A 35 -6.29 3.24 7.66
C GLU A 35 -5.08 4.12 7.39
N ILE A 36 -5.30 5.24 6.72
CA ILE A 36 -4.27 6.23 6.46
C ILE A 36 -4.77 7.57 6.96
N ASP A 37 -3.99 8.22 7.82
CA ASP A 37 -4.31 9.56 8.30
C ASP A 37 -4.04 10.59 7.18
N LEU A 38 -4.98 11.51 6.99
CA LEU A 38 -4.94 12.56 5.98
C LEU A 38 -4.71 13.92 6.63
N ASP A 39 -4.13 14.84 5.86
CA ASP A 39 -4.03 16.23 6.28
C ASP A 39 -5.41 16.90 6.28
N ILE A 40 -5.75 17.52 7.40
CA ILE A 40 -7.08 18.07 7.69
C ILE A 40 -7.26 19.42 6.99
N GLU A 41 -6.18 20.15 6.72
CA GLU A 41 -6.24 21.53 6.21
C GLU A 41 -6.90 21.63 4.82
N GLY A 42 -6.76 20.60 3.99
CA GLY A 42 -7.21 20.64 2.60
C GLY A 42 -8.68 20.26 2.35
N PHE A 43 -9.42 19.75 3.33
CA PHE A 43 -10.76 19.15 3.16
C PHE A 43 -10.80 18.07 2.06
N PRO A 44 -10.36 16.84 2.39
CA PRO A 44 -10.36 15.74 1.43
C PRO A 44 -11.80 15.44 0.99
N THR A 45 -12.05 15.55 -0.33
CA THR A 45 -13.40 15.53 -0.91
C THR A 45 -13.64 14.28 -1.74
N ALA A 46 -12.61 13.82 -2.46
CA ALA A 46 -12.71 12.61 -3.26
C ALA A 46 -11.39 11.83 -3.22
N VAL A 47 -11.49 10.54 -3.52
CA VAL A 47 -10.33 9.67 -3.70
C VAL A 47 -10.43 9.01 -5.07
N THR A 48 -9.30 8.86 -5.74
CA THR A 48 -9.22 8.19 -7.04
C THR A 48 -7.97 7.34 -7.13
N VAL A 49 -7.96 6.44 -8.10
CA VAL A 49 -6.80 5.62 -8.43
C VAL A 49 -6.28 6.06 -9.79
N ALA A 50 -5.01 6.42 -9.83
CA ALA A 50 -4.31 6.72 -11.08
C ALA A 50 -2.93 6.05 -11.08
N GLY A 51 -2.22 6.11 -12.21
CA GLY A 51 -0.82 5.66 -12.33
C GLY A 51 -0.43 4.38 -11.57
N ARG A 52 -0.50 3.20 -12.21
CA ARG A 52 -0.05 1.93 -11.62
C ARG A 52 -0.65 1.63 -10.22
N ASP A 53 -1.95 1.86 -10.04
CA ASP A 53 -2.71 1.56 -8.81
C ASP A 53 -2.38 2.44 -7.59
N ARG A 54 -1.77 3.60 -7.82
CA ARG A 54 -1.52 4.62 -6.79
C ARG A 54 -2.80 5.34 -6.40
N ILE A 55 -2.89 5.67 -5.13
CA ILE A 55 -4.05 6.30 -4.52
C ILE A 55 -3.81 7.81 -4.46
N TYR A 56 -4.78 8.56 -4.95
CA TYR A 56 -4.73 10.01 -4.94
C TYR A 56 -5.94 10.56 -4.21
N VAL A 57 -5.70 11.45 -3.25
CA VAL A 57 -6.74 12.19 -2.55
C VAL A 57 -6.85 13.57 -3.17
N LEU A 58 -8.08 13.92 -3.52
CA LEU A 58 -8.45 15.23 -4.04
C LEU A 58 -8.94 16.08 -2.88
N TYR A 59 -8.22 17.16 -2.61
CA TYR A 59 -8.58 18.16 -1.63
C TYR A 59 -9.44 19.23 -2.29
N GLY A 60 -10.66 19.38 -1.78
CA GLY A 60 -11.64 20.32 -2.30
C GLY A 60 -11.83 21.46 -1.31
N ARG A 61 -11.91 22.70 -1.78
CA ARG A 61 -12.15 23.86 -0.91
C ARG A 61 -13.64 24.03 -0.60
N VAL A 62 -14.20 23.05 0.12
CA VAL A 62 -15.62 23.03 0.54
C VAL A 62 -15.97 24.28 1.36
N MET A 63 -15.02 24.78 2.15
CA MET A 63 -15.24 25.97 2.97
C MET A 63 -15.39 27.26 2.14
N GLU A 64 -14.71 27.39 1.00
CA GLU A 64 -14.93 28.49 0.04
C GLU A 64 -16.34 28.42 -0.57
N GLY A 65 -16.82 27.19 -0.78
CA GLY A 65 -18.22 26.79 -1.00
C GLY A 65 -19.22 27.48 -0.09
N ILE A 66 -19.00 27.27 1.19
CA ILE A 66 -19.93 27.60 2.28
C ILE A 66 -19.81 29.07 2.69
N MET A 67 -18.61 29.66 2.65
CA MET A 67 -18.36 31.06 3.02
C MET A 67 -18.80 32.08 1.95
N GLY A 68 -19.30 31.63 0.79
CA GLY A 68 -19.98 32.49 -0.18
C GLY A 68 -19.13 33.58 -0.85
N SER A 69 -17.81 33.56 -0.67
CA SER A 69 -16.92 34.68 -1.01
C SER A 69 -16.18 34.58 -2.36
N SER A 70 -16.52 33.64 -3.25
CA SER A 70 -15.81 33.56 -4.55
C SER A 70 -16.58 32.97 -5.74
N TYR A 71 -17.87 32.61 -5.60
CA TYR A 71 -18.66 32.17 -6.77
C TYR A 71 -19.16 33.31 -7.65
N LYS A 72 -18.99 34.57 -7.23
CA LYS A 72 -19.60 35.72 -7.89
C LYS A 72 -18.68 36.58 -8.75
N GLU A 73 -17.37 36.43 -8.70
CA GLU A 73 -16.49 37.26 -9.53
C GLU A 73 -15.43 36.42 -10.24
N GLU A 74 -15.73 36.12 -11.51
CA GLU A 74 -14.78 36.16 -12.64
C GLU A 74 -13.45 35.39 -12.53
N GLY A 75 -13.44 34.20 -11.93
CA GLY A 75 -12.29 33.31 -11.98
C GLY A 75 -12.71 31.85 -12.01
N ALA A 76 -12.76 31.25 -13.21
CA ALA A 76 -12.92 29.81 -13.33
C ALA A 76 -11.84 29.10 -12.50
N ARG A 77 -12.23 28.07 -11.75
CA ARG A 77 -11.37 27.28 -10.85
C ARG A 77 -10.08 26.85 -11.57
N GLU A 78 -8.92 27.36 -11.16
CA GLU A 78 -7.65 27.09 -11.85
C GLU A 78 -6.91 25.84 -11.35
N TRP A 79 -7.10 25.42 -10.10
CA TRP A 79 -6.31 24.32 -9.53
C TRP A 79 -7.01 23.57 -8.39
N PHE A 80 -6.70 22.27 -8.27
CA PHE A 80 -7.10 21.41 -7.15
C PHE A 80 -5.85 20.79 -6.54
N GLY A 81 -5.84 20.66 -5.21
CA GLY A 81 -4.80 19.92 -4.50
C GLY A 81 -4.99 18.41 -4.72
N ILE A 82 -3.96 17.75 -5.24
CA ILE A 82 -3.93 16.30 -5.41
C ILE A 82 -2.72 15.79 -4.65
N GLU A 83 -2.93 14.88 -3.71
CA GLU A 83 -1.87 14.26 -2.94
C GLU A 83 -1.85 12.75 -3.19
N GLU A 84 -0.64 12.21 -3.38
CA GLU A 84 -0.43 10.78 -3.47
C GLU A 84 -0.29 10.19 -2.06
N VAL A 85 -1.13 9.20 -1.76
CA VAL A 85 -1.19 8.59 -0.43
C VAL A 85 -0.74 7.13 -0.55
N TRP A 86 0.10 6.70 0.41
CA TRP A 86 0.68 5.36 0.44
C TRP A 86 0.19 4.60 1.66
N SER A 87 -0.21 3.34 1.46
CA SER A 87 -0.56 2.41 2.54
C SER A 87 0.71 1.70 3.03
N GLU A 88 1.00 1.77 4.33
CA GLU A 88 2.14 1.07 4.92
C GLU A 88 1.96 -0.46 4.90
N LYS A 89 0.73 -0.95 5.01
CA LYS A 89 0.43 -2.39 4.98
C LYS A 89 0.68 -3.02 3.61
N GLU A 90 0.68 -2.22 2.56
CA GLU A 90 0.88 -2.71 1.19
C GLU A 90 2.35 -3.12 0.92
N GLY A 91 3.32 -2.50 1.60
CA GLY A 91 4.74 -2.92 1.56
C GLY A 91 5.04 -4.22 2.32
N GLY A 92 4.02 -4.89 2.88
CA GLY A 92 4.17 -6.14 3.61
C GLY A 92 4.54 -7.34 2.72
N GLU A 93 4.16 -7.32 1.44
CA GLU A 93 4.43 -8.43 0.51
C GLU A 93 5.93 -8.58 0.21
N ASP A 94 6.66 -7.46 0.15
CA ASP A 94 8.12 -7.45 -0.03
C ASP A 94 8.86 -8.17 1.11
N LYS A 95 8.29 -8.16 2.32
CA LYS A 95 8.86 -8.85 3.48
C LYS A 95 8.83 -10.36 3.30
N ILE A 96 7.82 -10.91 2.61
CA ILE A 96 7.69 -12.36 2.38
C ILE A 96 8.82 -12.86 1.49
N TRP A 97 9.11 -12.14 0.40
CA TRP A 97 10.20 -12.48 -0.52
C TRP A 97 11.58 -12.42 0.15
N LEU A 98 11.77 -11.46 1.07
CA LEU A 98 12.98 -11.38 1.90
C LEU A 98 13.14 -12.64 2.77
N TYR A 99 12.07 -13.09 3.44
CA TYR A 99 12.10 -14.31 4.25
C TYR A 99 12.38 -15.56 3.41
N VAL A 100 11.83 -15.64 2.19
CA VAL A 100 12.12 -16.73 1.24
C VAL A 100 13.60 -16.74 0.86
N LEU A 101 14.19 -15.59 0.52
CA LEU A 101 15.61 -15.47 0.19
C LEU A 101 16.52 -15.87 1.36
N ILE A 102 16.18 -15.43 2.58
CA ILE A 102 16.88 -15.84 3.80
C ILE A 102 16.80 -17.36 4.00
N GLY A 103 15.62 -17.94 3.80
CA GLY A 103 15.40 -19.39 3.88
C GLY A 103 16.26 -20.16 2.86
N PHE A 104 16.34 -19.68 1.62
CA PHE A 104 17.22 -20.27 0.60
C PHE A 104 18.71 -20.19 0.98
N GLY A 105 19.16 -19.04 1.49
CA GLY A 105 20.54 -18.89 1.99
C GLY A 105 20.85 -19.85 3.14
N PHE A 106 19.91 -20.02 4.07
CA PHE A 106 20.05 -20.94 5.19
C PHE A 106 20.10 -22.40 4.74
N ALA A 107 19.23 -22.80 3.79
CA ALA A 107 19.24 -24.15 3.22
C ALA A 107 20.59 -24.47 2.54
N TYR A 108 21.15 -23.53 1.78
CA TYR A 108 22.48 -23.68 1.18
C TYR A 108 23.57 -23.85 2.24
N PHE A 109 23.55 -23.02 3.29
CA PHE A 109 24.49 -23.11 4.40
C PHE A 109 24.42 -24.47 5.10
N CYS A 110 23.22 -24.97 5.40
CA CYS A 110 23.02 -26.30 5.96
C CYS A 110 23.56 -27.38 5.02
N PHE A 111 23.23 -27.33 3.72
CA PHE A 111 23.70 -28.31 2.75
C PHE A 111 25.24 -28.35 2.67
N TRP A 112 25.89 -27.19 2.59
CA TRP A 112 27.35 -27.08 2.62
C TRP A 112 27.95 -27.63 3.91
N ARG A 113 27.36 -27.30 5.06
CA ARG A 113 27.80 -27.79 6.38
C ARG A 113 27.71 -29.31 6.49
N PHE A 114 26.64 -29.91 5.98
CA PHE A 114 26.43 -31.36 5.97
C PHE A 114 27.34 -32.08 4.96
N GLN A 115 27.51 -31.52 3.77
CA GLN A 115 28.46 -32.00 2.76
C GLN A 115 29.89 -32.04 3.30
N MET A 116 30.34 -30.95 3.94
CA MET A 116 31.68 -30.87 4.55
C MET A 116 31.85 -31.86 5.71
N LYS A 117 30.83 -32.06 6.55
CA LYS A 117 30.88 -33.08 7.60
C LYS A 117 31.13 -34.48 7.03
N LYS A 118 30.46 -34.83 5.93
CA LYS A 118 30.60 -36.14 5.26
C LYS A 118 31.94 -36.28 4.52
N LEU A 119 32.46 -35.18 3.98
CA LEU A 119 33.79 -35.13 3.34
C LEU A 119 34.91 -35.40 4.36
N ILE A 120 34.89 -34.71 5.50
CA ILE A 120 35.90 -34.84 6.56
C ILE A 120 35.90 -36.28 7.13
N THR A 121 34.73 -36.86 7.40
CA THR A 121 34.65 -38.24 7.94
C THR A 121 35.11 -39.32 6.96
N ASN A 122 34.99 -39.09 5.65
CA ASN A 122 35.47 -40.05 4.65
C ASN A 122 36.97 -39.91 4.35
N MET A 123 37.56 -38.73 4.57
CA MET A 123 39.00 -38.52 4.45
C MET A 123 39.77 -39.12 5.62
N ASP A 124 39.28 -39.00 6.85
CA ASP A 124 39.93 -39.58 8.04
C ASP A 124 40.13 -41.09 7.94
N LYS A 125 39.18 -41.80 7.31
CA LYS A 125 39.25 -43.26 7.11
C LYS A 125 40.29 -43.72 6.08
N LYS A 126 40.91 -42.81 5.32
CA LYS A 126 41.98 -43.12 4.36
C LYS A 126 43.38 -42.85 4.91
N ILE A 127 43.48 -42.20 6.07
CA ILE A 127 44.75 -41.76 6.67
C ILE A 127 45.22 -42.73 7.79
N THR A 128 44.37 -43.66 8.24
CA THR A 128 44.75 -44.80 9.12
C THR A 128 44.79 -46.08 8.30
#